data_AF-A0A4P9UN95-F1
#
_entry.id   AF-A0A4P9UN95-F1
#
_cell.length_a   1.000
_cell.length_b   1.000
_cell.length_c   1.000
_cell.angle_alpha   90.00
_cell.angle_beta   90.00
_cell.angle_gamma   90.00
#
_symmetry.space_group_name_H-M   'P 1'
#
loop_
_entity.id
_entity.type
_entity.pdbx_description
1 polymer ?
#
loop_
_entity_poly.entity_id
_entity_poly.type
_entity_poly.pdbx_seq_one_letter_code
_entity_poly.pdbx_strand_id
1 'polypeptide(L)'
;MKILNNEENLASFLEDIREREVTIVSAFASGTESVIDLLLDHGNRLELLIGTINSFSSPDLFDHCKNIANDNFSLFVDFGYQSSIHWKLYLIEPETVIIGSANFTVTGLSLMRDTCVVIENKTLLESYIKELAAIKSSNNVVSCDGAHFEDYLQKYRENHRRMQAGRARSVRAGDGNEWLSAEENQLIPVLIWDSRHTKDTIEEAHKLLKEDSDEEPASMLRDFFTYDCDEADLPYSQGDLVLCMNSKGSYADFYSFDRILHEDGINYIYSYKQKRYTRPFRLSNEIKSEIKNRVGDWYEREITELGRAEIQDVIKSANK
;
A
#
# COMPACT_ATOMS: atom_id res chain seq x y z
N MET A 1 -25.69 1.34 -24.63
CA MET A 1 -24.27 1.61 -24.31
C MET A 1 -24.21 2.97 -23.64
N LYS A 2 -23.61 3.05 -22.45
CA LYS A 2 -23.50 4.26 -21.62
C LYS A 2 -22.02 4.49 -21.29
N ILE A 3 -21.57 5.75 -21.24
CA ILE A 3 -20.21 6.10 -20.82
C ILE A 3 -20.29 6.56 -19.36
N LEU A 4 -19.42 6.01 -18.51
CA LEU A 4 -19.19 6.48 -17.15
C LEU A 4 -17.96 7.42 -17.14
N ASN A 5 -18.04 8.45 -16.32
CA ASN A 5 -17.02 9.48 -16.15
C ASN A 5 -17.03 10.01 -14.71
N ASN A 6 -16.26 11.04 -14.39
CA ASN A 6 -16.18 11.57 -13.03
C ASN A 6 -17.52 12.07 -12.42
N GLU A 7 -18.50 12.46 -13.25
CA GLU A 7 -19.83 12.92 -12.79
C GLU A 7 -20.79 11.75 -12.55
N GLU A 8 -20.80 10.78 -13.47
CA GLU A 8 -21.52 9.50 -13.34
C GLU A 8 -20.49 8.37 -13.20
N ASN A 9 -19.88 8.28 -12.02
CA ASN A 9 -18.71 7.45 -11.81
C ASN A 9 -19.04 5.98 -11.53
N LEU A 10 -18.00 5.15 -11.54
CA LEU A 10 -18.15 3.71 -11.37
C LEU A 10 -18.52 3.34 -9.93
N ALA A 11 -18.04 4.08 -8.92
CA ALA A 11 -18.45 3.88 -7.54
C ALA A 11 -19.97 4.05 -7.40
N SER A 12 -20.52 5.17 -7.86
CA SER A 12 -21.96 5.46 -7.82
C SER A 12 -22.77 4.47 -8.65
N PHE A 13 -22.24 3.96 -9.76
CA PHE A 13 -22.90 2.90 -10.52
C PHE A 13 -22.99 1.59 -9.71
N LEU A 14 -21.91 1.21 -9.02
CA LEU A 14 -21.86 -0.01 -8.20
C LEU A 14 -22.74 0.11 -6.94
N GLU A 15 -22.92 1.33 -6.41
CA GLU A 15 -23.79 1.62 -5.26
C GLU A 15 -25.25 1.21 -5.49
N ASP A 16 -25.73 1.10 -6.74
CA ASP A 16 -27.11 0.78 -7.09
C ASP A 16 -27.35 -0.71 -7.40
N ILE A 17 -26.29 -1.53 -7.42
CA ILE A 17 -26.41 -2.96 -7.74
C ILE A 17 -26.90 -3.75 -6.52
N ARG A 18 -27.97 -4.53 -6.70
CA ARG A 18 -28.62 -5.35 -5.65
C ARG A 18 -28.90 -6.76 -6.16
N GLU A 19 -28.69 -7.75 -5.31
CA GLU A 19 -29.09 -9.16 -5.54
C GLU A 19 -28.63 -9.72 -6.90
N ARG A 20 -27.43 -9.34 -7.36
CA ARG A 20 -26.82 -9.81 -8.62
C ARG A 20 -25.58 -10.66 -8.38
N GLU A 21 -25.18 -11.41 -9.40
CA GLU A 21 -23.82 -11.91 -9.50
C GLU A 21 -22.93 -10.84 -10.14
N VAL A 22 -21.85 -10.48 -9.44
CA VAL A 22 -20.91 -9.42 -9.80
C VAL A 22 -19.50 -10.01 -9.82
N THR A 23 -18.81 -9.87 -10.95
CA THR A 23 -17.39 -10.24 -11.08
C THR A 23 -16.58 -8.99 -11.38
N ILE A 24 -15.60 -8.68 -10.53
CA ILE A 24 -14.69 -7.55 -10.73
C ILE A 24 -13.30 -8.09 -11.00
N VAL A 25 -12.72 -7.67 -12.11
CA VAL A 25 -11.39 -8.05 -12.54
C VAL A 25 -10.55 -6.80 -12.70
N SER A 26 -9.42 -6.76 -12.00
CA SER A 26 -8.57 -5.57 -11.99
C SER A 26 -7.10 -5.92 -12.01
N ALA A 27 -6.31 -5.07 -12.67
CA ALA A 27 -4.86 -5.23 -12.70
C ALA A 27 -4.22 -5.03 -11.33
N PHE A 28 -4.81 -4.15 -10.53
CA PHE A 28 -4.49 -3.95 -9.13
C PHE A 28 -5.67 -3.29 -8.40
N ALA A 29 -5.65 -3.35 -7.07
CA ALA A 29 -6.72 -2.80 -6.26
C ALA A 29 -6.24 -2.23 -4.91
N SER A 30 -6.88 -1.17 -4.42
CA SER A 30 -6.52 -0.52 -3.16
C SER A 30 -7.60 0.42 -2.64
N GLY A 31 -7.92 0.37 -1.35
CA GLY A 31 -8.80 1.34 -0.69
C GLY A 31 -10.29 1.16 -1.06
N THR A 32 -10.67 -0.01 -1.55
CA THR A 32 -12.03 -0.32 -2.03
C THR A 32 -12.78 -1.30 -1.12
N GLU A 33 -12.26 -1.53 0.09
CA GLU A 33 -12.84 -2.41 1.12
C GLU A 33 -14.31 -2.05 1.38
N SER A 34 -14.63 -0.76 1.53
CA SER A 34 -16.00 -0.30 1.76
C SER A 34 -16.95 -0.57 0.58
N VAL A 35 -16.43 -0.64 -0.65
CA VAL A 35 -17.24 -0.96 -1.85
C VAL A 35 -17.53 -2.46 -1.90
N ILE A 36 -16.58 -3.30 -1.49
CA ILE A 36 -16.77 -4.74 -1.33
C ILE A 36 -17.87 -5.01 -0.31
N ASP A 37 -17.76 -4.40 0.87
CA ASP A 37 -18.73 -4.56 1.96
C ASP A 37 -20.12 -4.10 1.51
N LEU A 38 -20.21 -2.94 0.87
CA LEU A 38 -21.46 -2.41 0.31
C LEU A 38 -22.11 -3.38 -0.68
N LEU A 39 -21.35 -3.94 -1.62
CA LEU A 39 -21.88 -4.88 -2.60
C LEU A 39 -22.40 -6.15 -1.93
N LEU A 40 -21.72 -6.65 -0.91
CA LEU A 40 -22.16 -7.83 -0.16
C LEU A 40 -23.41 -7.54 0.69
N ASP A 41 -23.47 -6.39 1.36
CA ASP A 41 -24.63 -5.93 2.15
C ASP A 41 -25.88 -5.76 1.29
N HIS A 42 -25.68 -5.46 0.00
CA HIS A 42 -26.71 -5.39 -1.02
C HIS A 42 -27.20 -6.75 -1.54
N GLY A 43 -26.78 -7.85 -0.91
CA GLY A 43 -27.18 -9.21 -1.24
C GLY A 43 -26.57 -9.73 -2.54
N ASN A 44 -25.54 -9.08 -3.07
CA ASN A 44 -24.86 -9.55 -4.28
C ASN A 44 -23.95 -10.74 -3.95
N ARG A 45 -23.75 -11.60 -4.95
CA ARG A 45 -22.62 -12.55 -5.00
C ARG A 45 -21.46 -11.87 -5.72
N LEU A 46 -20.33 -11.74 -5.04
CA LEU A 46 -19.17 -10.98 -5.50
C LEU A 46 -17.96 -11.90 -5.68
N GLU A 47 -17.45 -11.95 -6.90
CA GLU A 47 -16.15 -12.56 -7.22
C GLU A 47 -15.15 -11.46 -7.59
N LEU A 48 -13.97 -11.48 -6.97
CA LEU A 48 -12.85 -10.61 -7.31
C LEU A 48 -11.72 -11.43 -7.94
N LEU A 49 -11.16 -10.93 -9.05
CA LEU A 49 -9.89 -11.40 -9.61
C LEU A 49 -8.93 -10.22 -9.71
N ILE A 50 -7.95 -10.17 -8.80
CA ILE A 50 -7.06 -9.02 -8.65
C ILE A 50 -5.63 -9.40 -9.04
N GLY A 51 -5.03 -8.61 -9.92
CA GLY A 51 -3.64 -8.73 -10.32
C GLY A 51 -2.66 -8.16 -9.29
N THR A 52 -1.38 -8.51 -9.47
CA THR A 52 -0.27 -8.06 -8.63
C THR A 52 0.77 -7.26 -9.40
N ILE A 53 0.38 -6.71 -10.56
CA ILE A 53 1.30 -5.98 -11.44
C ILE A 53 1.99 -4.85 -10.69
N ASN A 54 3.31 -4.75 -10.86
CA ASN A 54 4.17 -3.77 -10.19
C ASN A 54 4.09 -3.73 -8.66
N SER A 55 3.46 -4.72 -8.02
CA SER A 55 3.12 -4.70 -6.60
C SER A 55 2.29 -3.48 -6.18
N PHE A 56 1.29 -3.12 -7.00
CA PHE A 56 0.40 -1.98 -6.73
C PHE A 56 -0.83 -2.31 -5.88
N SER A 57 -1.25 -3.57 -5.84
CA SER A 57 -2.37 -3.96 -4.99
C SER A 57 -2.01 -3.82 -3.52
N SER A 58 -2.92 -3.27 -2.73
CA SER A 58 -2.74 -3.15 -1.29
C SER A 58 -2.79 -4.54 -0.63
N PRO A 59 -1.78 -4.95 0.15
CA PRO A 59 -1.89 -6.15 0.97
C PRO A 59 -3.05 -6.09 1.97
N ASP A 60 -3.37 -4.90 2.50
CA ASP A 60 -4.46 -4.70 3.46
C ASP A 60 -5.83 -5.03 2.84
N LEU A 61 -6.00 -4.77 1.54
CA LEU A 61 -7.20 -5.18 0.81
C LEU A 61 -7.34 -6.70 0.80
N PHE A 62 -6.23 -7.43 0.61
CA PHE A 62 -6.25 -8.89 0.62
C PHE A 62 -6.53 -9.44 2.02
N ASP A 63 -6.02 -8.79 3.06
CA ASP A 63 -6.36 -9.12 4.45
C ASP A 63 -7.84 -8.90 4.73
N HIS A 64 -8.38 -7.75 4.32
CA HIS A 64 -9.81 -7.47 4.43
C HIS A 64 -10.63 -8.57 3.76
N CYS A 65 -10.34 -8.87 2.49
CA CYS A 65 -11.03 -9.90 1.72
C CYS A 65 -10.95 -11.29 2.37
N LYS A 66 -9.78 -11.68 2.88
CA LYS A 66 -9.56 -12.97 3.54
C LYS A 66 -10.41 -13.11 4.82
N ASN A 67 -10.69 -12.00 5.50
CA ASN A 67 -11.47 -11.98 6.73
C ASN A 67 -12.99 -11.89 6.49
N ILE A 68 -13.45 -11.79 5.24
CA ILE A 68 -14.87 -11.78 4.90
C ILE A 68 -15.43 -13.20 5.08
N ALA A 69 -16.19 -13.41 6.15
CA ALA A 69 -16.92 -14.66 6.39
C ALA A 69 -18.30 -14.63 5.71
N ASN A 70 -18.33 -14.69 4.37
CA ASN A 70 -19.55 -14.65 3.57
C ASN A 70 -19.48 -15.61 2.37
N ASP A 71 -20.38 -16.59 2.30
CA ASP A 71 -20.44 -17.60 1.21
C ASP A 71 -20.75 -16.98 -0.17
N ASN A 72 -21.21 -15.73 -0.21
CA ASN A 72 -21.42 -14.98 -1.45
C ASN A 72 -20.17 -14.23 -1.91
N PHE A 73 -19.02 -14.40 -1.26
CA PHE A 73 -17.77 -13.76 -1.63
C PHE A 73 -16.73 -14.77 -2.12
N SER A 74 -15.93 -14.41 -3.11
CA SER A 74 -14.77 -15.18 -3.53
C SER A 74 -13.67 -14.25 -4.03
N LEU A 75 -12.44 -14.47 -3.56
CA LEU A 75 -11.26 -13.75 -4.05
C LEU A 75 -10.30 -14.71 -4.75
N PHE A 76 -9.83 -14.29 -5.92
CA PHE A 76 -8.71 -14.85 -6.64
C PHE A 76 -7.65 -13.77 -6.82
N VAL A 77 -6.39 -14.10 -6.55
CA VAL A 77 -5.26 -13.19 -6.76
C VAL A 77 -4.31 -13.80 -7.77
N ASP A 78 -3.99 -13.05 -8.80
CA ASP A 78 -2.97 -13.42 -9.76
C ASP A 78 -1.60 -12.90 -9.31
N PHE A 79 -0.80 -13.78 -8.73
CA PHE A 79 0.57 -13.52 -8.28
C PHE A 79 1.61 -13.56 -9.42
N GLY A 80 1.19 -13.37 -10.68
CA GLY A 80 2.07 -13.32 -11.85
C GLY A 80 2.93 -12.05 -11.97
N TYR A 81 2.78 -11.08 -11.07
CA TYR A 81 3.50 -9.79 -11.07
C TYR A 81 3.49 -9.10 -12.44
N GLN A 82 4.64 -8.98 -13.12
CA GLN A 82 4.75 -8.31 -14.44
C GLN A 82 3.97 -9.02 -15.54
N SER A 83 3.66 -10.30 -15.36
CA SER A 83 2.83 -11.10 -16.26
C SER A 83 1.39 -11.27 -15.74
N SER A 84 1.04 -10.53 -14.68
CA SER A 84 -0.28 -10.59 -14.09
C SER A 84 -1.35 -9.99 -15.02
N ILE A 85 -2.59 -10.42 -14.85
CA ILE A 85 -3.77 -9.88 -15.51
C ILE A 85 -3.77 -8.35 -15.45
N HIS A 86 -4.02 -7.71 -16.59
CA HIS A 86 -4.03 -6.26 -16.71
C HIS A 86 -5.42 -5.69 -17.07
N TRP A 87 -6.44 -6.53 -16.98
CA TRP A 87 -7.81 -6.18 -17.34
C TRP A 87 -8.42 -5.24 -16.30
N LYS A 88 -9.39 -4.45 -16.75
CA LYS A 88 -10.24 -3.60 -15.92
C LYS A 88 -11.67 -3.84 -16.40
N LEU A 89 -12.32 -4.80 -15.77
CA LEU A 89 -13.55 -5.41 -16.26
C LEU A 89 -14.49 -5.66 -15.07
N TYR A 90 -15.74 -5.27 -15.22
CA TYR A 90 -16.79 -5.49 -14.24
C TYR A 90 -17.96 -6.15 -14.97
N LEU A 91 -18.33 -7.35 -14.53
CA LEU A 91 -19.41 -8.15 -15.10
C LEU A 91 -20.53 -8.22 -14.09
N ILE A 92 -21.76 -7.88 -14.50
CA ILE A 92 -22.93 -7.90 -13.62
C ILE A 92 -24.03 -8.66 -14.36
N GLU A 93 -24.46 -9.78 -13.79
CA GLU A 93 -25.47 -10.63 -14.42
C GLU A 93 -26.87 -9.98 -14.47
N PRO A 94 -27.66 -10.23 -15.53
CA PRO A 94 -27.44 -11.23 -16.58
C PRO A 94 -26.67 -10.75 -17.82
N GLU A 95 -26.40 -9.45 -17.97
CA GLU A 95 -25.94 -8.94 -19.27
C GLU A 95 -25.08 -7.68 -19.23
N THR A 96 -24.75 -7.13 -18.07
CA THR A 96 -24.00 -5.87 -18.00
C THR A 96 -22.50 -6.13 -17.99
N VAL A 97 -21.80 -5.54 -18.96
CA VAL A 97 -20.34 -5.54 -19.06
C VAL A 97 -19.85 -4.11 -18.99
N ILE A 98 -18.97 -3.84 -18.04
CA ILE A 98 -18.29 -2.55 -17.88
C ILE A 98 -16.80 -2.76 -18.16
N ILE A 99 -16.27 -2.05 -19.15
CA ILE A 99 -14.86 -2.12 -19.53
C ILE A 99 -14.29 -0.71 -19.69
N GLY A 100 -13.03 -0.53 -19.30
CA GLY A 100 -12.40 0.77 -19.37
C GLY A 100 -10.95 0.77 -18.92
N SER A 101 -10.49 1.93 -18.46
CA SER A 101 -9.14 2.11 -17.92
C SER A 101 -9.06 1.99 -16.39
N ALA A 102 -10.21 2.02 -15.70
CA ALA A 102 -10.32 2.12 -14.25
C ALA A 102 -9.97 0.82 -13.50
N ASN A 103 -8.87 0.86 -12.75
CA ASN A 103 -8.56 -0.19 -11.78
C ASN A 103 -9.52 -0.13 -10.58
N PHE A 104 -9.52 -1.18 -9.75
CA PHE A 104 -10.38 -1.28 -8.57
C PHE A 104 -9.75 -0.56 -7.38
N THR A 105 -9.55 0.75 -7.54
CA THR A 105 -8.98 1.65 -6.56
C THR A 105 -9.95 2.81 -6.29
N VAL A 106 -9.79 3.53 -5.18
CA VAL A 106 -10.63 4.73 -4.91
C VAL A 106 -10.62 5.71 -6.08
N THR A 107 -9.44 6.00 -6.62
CA THR A 107 -9.25 6.94 -7.74
C THR A 107 -9.82 6.37 -9.05
N GLY A 108 -9.60 5.08 -9.32
CA GLY A 108 -10.12 4.41 -10.49
C GLY A 108 -11.64 4.36 -10.49
N LEU A 109 -12.26 4.00 -9.36
CA LEU A 109 -13.72 3.98 -9.23
C LEU A 109 -14.36 5.37 -9.32
N SER A 110 -13.64 6.42 -8.91
CA SER A 110 -14.12 7.80 -9.07
C SER A 110 -14.07 8.29 -10.52
N LEU A 111 -13.35 7.59 -11.41
CA LEU A 111 -13.15 7.97 -12.81
C LEU A 111 -12.59 9.40 -12.98
N MET A 112 -11.80 9.88 -12.01
CA MET A 112 -11.23 11.23 -12.07
C MET A 112 -10.25 11.38 -13.24
N ARG A 113 -9.57 10.29 -13.62
CA ARG A 113 -8.60 10.23 -14.72
C ARG A 113 -8.91 9.10 -15.72
N ASP A 114 -10.03 8.41 -15.53
CA ASP A 114 -10.40 7.20 -16.25
C ASP A 114 -11.77 7.32 -16.91
N THR A 115 -12.07 6.40 -17.81
CA THR A 115 -13.41 6.24 -18.37
C THR A 115 -13.76 4.77 -18.48
N CYS A 116 -15.05 4.47 -18.39
CA CYS A 116 -15.59 3.15 -18.62
C CYS A 116 -16.79 3.23 -19.55
N VAL A 117 -17.03 2.14 -20.27
CA VAL A 117 -18.22 1.96 -21.09
C VAL A 117 -19.04 0.81 -20.52
N VAL A 118 -20.32 1.07 -20.28
CA VAL A 118 -21.33 0.08 -19.89
C VAL A 118 -22.03 -0.43 -21.14
N ILE A 119 -22.02 -1.75 -21.30
CA ILE A 119 -22.56 -2.48 -22.43
C ILE A 119 -23.52 -3.54 -21.89
N GLU A 120 -24.80 -3.47 -22.28
CA GLU A 120 -25.77 -4.53 -22.01
C GLU A 120 -25.71 -5.53 -23.16
N ASN A 121 -25.04 -6.65 -22.93
CA ASN A 121 -24.88 -7.74 -23.90
C ASN A 121 -24.56 -9.05 -23.18
N LYS A 122 -25.56 -9.93 -23.07
CA LYS A 122 -25.44 -11.25 -22.47
C LYS A 122 -24.36 -12.12 -23.12
N THR A 123 -24.27 -12.16 -24.45
CA THR A 123 -23.27 -12.97 -25.15
C THR A 123 -21.84 -12.49 -24.86
N LEU A 124 -21.64 -11.18 -24.74
CA LEU A 124 -20.35 -10.61 -24.37
C LEU A 124 -19.97 -10.96 -22.93
N LEU A 125 -20.92 -10.85 -22.00
CA LEU A 125 -20.74 -11.25 -20.60
C LEU A 125 -20.35 -12.73 -20.49
N GLU A 126 -21.10 -13.62 -21.13
CA GLU A 126 -20.83 -15.06 -21.12
C GLU A 126 -19.46 -15.39 -21.74
N SER A 127 -19.04 -14.63 -22.75
CA SER A 127 -17.71 -14.78 -23.37
C SER A 127 -16.59 -14.42 -22.39
N TYR A 128 -16.72 -13.31 -21.66
CA TYR A 128 -15.75 -12.94 -20.63
C TYR A 128 -15.72 -13.93 -19.48
N ILE A 129 -16.87 -14.40 -18.99
CA ILE A 129 -16.92 -15.43 -17.93
C ILE A 129 -16.14 -16.68 -18.35
N LYS A 130 -16.29 -17.11 -19.60
CA LYS A 130 -15.55 -18.26 -20.14
C LYS A 130 -14.04 -18.02 -20.18
N GLU A 131 -13.60 -16.83 -20.60
CA GLU A 131 -12.18 -16.47 -20.60
C GLU A 131 -11.61 -16.38 -19.17
N LEU A 132 -12.37 -15.83 -18.23
CA LEU A 132 -11.97 -15.77 -16.81
C LEU A 132 -11.81 -17.16 -16.20
N ALA A 133 -12.65 -18.13 -16.56
CA ALA A 133 -12.47 -19.51 -16.11
C ALA A 133 -11.13 -20.12 -16.57
N ALA A 134 -10.69 -19.81 -17.79
CA ALA A 134 -9.36 -20.21 -18.28
C ALA A 134 -8.23 -19.50 -17.54
N ILE A 135 -8.36 -18.19 -17.26
CA ILE A 135 -7.36 -17.44 -16.51
C ILE A 135 -7.22 -17.98 -15.07
N LYS A 136 -8.34 -18.23 -14.38
CA LYS A 136 -8.35 -18.80 -13.01
C LYS A 136 -7.72 -20.20 -12.92
N SER A 137 -7.60 -20.90 -14.04
CA SER A 137 -6.92 -22.19 -14.11
C SER A 137 -5.39 -22.08 -14.24
N SER A 138 -4.84 -20.87 -14.30
CA SER A 138 -3.40 -20.63 -14.41
C SER A 138 -2.71 -20.79 -13.04
N ASN A 139 -1.50 -21.34 -13.02
CA ASN A 139 -0.75 -21.62 -11.79
C ASN A 139 -0.44 -20.41 -10.89
N ASN A 140 -0.51 -19.20 -11.44
CA ASN A 140 -0.24 -17.96 -10.70
C ASN A 140 -1.53 -17.39 -10.07
N VAL A 141 -2.70 -17.87 -10.46
CA VAL A 141 -3.98 -17.42 -9.93
C VAL A 141 -4.38 -18.32 -8.78
N VAL A 142 -4.40 -17.75 -7.58
CA VAL A 142 -4.64 -18.49 -6.33
C VAL A 142 -5.91 -17.96 -5.68
N SER A 143 -6.83 -18.86 -5.33
CA SER A 143 -8.00 -18.53 -4.53
C SER A 143 -7.60 -18.22 -3.08
N CYS A 144 -8.29 -17.27 -2.43
CA CYS A 144 -8.09 -16.96 -1.01
C CYS A 144 -8.27 -18.17 -0.08
N ASP A 145 -9.11 -19.13 -0.46
CA ASP A 145 -9.37 -20.36 0.29
C ASP A 145 -8.36 -21.47 0.00
N GLY A 146 -7.42 -21.22 -0.92
CA GLY A 146 -6.38 -22.16 -1.31
C GLY A 146 -5.31 -22.33 -0.24
N ALA A 147 -4.84 -23.57 -0.05
CA ALA A 147 -3.84 -23.91 0.97
C ALA A 147 -2.51 -23.13 0.87
N HIS A 148 -2.18 -22.59 -0.30
CA HIS A 148 -0.94 -21.85 -0.55
C HIS A 148 -1.14 -20.34 -0.58
N PHE A 149 -2.37 -19.83 -0.41
CA PHE A 149 -2.64 -18.39 -0.56
C PHE A 149 -1.77 -17.55 0.37
N GLU A 150 -1.61 -17.97 1.62
CA GLU A 150 -0.79 -17.26 2.61
C GLU A 150 0.69 -17.18 2.21
N ASP A 151 1.26 -18.27 1.71
CA ASP A 151 2.66 -18.31 1.27
C ASP A 151 2.91 -17.33 0.12
N TYR A 152 1.95 -17.21 -0.81
CA TYR A 152 2.02 -16.27 -1.92
C TYR A 152 1.80 -14.82 -1.44
N LEU A 153 0.86 -14.60 -0.53
CA LEU A 153 0.58 -13.29 0.05
C LEU A 153 1.78 -12.76 0.85
N GLN A 154 2.45 -13.60 1.63
CA GLN A 154 3.64 -13.22 2.38
C GLN A 154 4.77 -12.77 1.45
N LYS A 155 5.08 -13.55 0.40
CA LYS A 155 6.06 -13.16 -0.63
C LYS A 155 5.65 -11.88 -1.35
N TYR A 156 4.34 -11.69 -1.56
CA TYR A 156 3.82 -10.46 -2.14
C TYR A 156 4.04 -9.25 -1.22
N ARG A 157 3.82 -9.36 0.09
CA ARG A 157 4.10 -8.28 1.06
C ARG A 157 5.55 -7.83 1.02
N GLU A 158 6.48 -8.77 1.05
CA GLU A 158 7.92 -8.48 0.98
C GLU A 158 8.28 -7.72 -0.31
N ASN A 159 7.77 -8.20 -1.46
CA ASN A 159 7.95 -7.53 -2.74
C ASN A 159 7.29 -6.15 -2.78
N HIS A 160 6.07 -6.03 -2.25
CA HIS A 160 5.32 -4.79 -2.15
C HIS A 160 6.09 -3.75 -1.34
N ARG A 161 6.54 -4.08 -0.13
CA ARG A 161 7.35 -3.20 0.72
C ARG A 161 8.58 -2.69 -0.01
N ARG A 162 9.36 -3.60 -0.59
CA ARG A 162 10.58 -3.26 -1.34
C ARG A 162 10.29 -2.32 -2.52
N MET A 163 9.21 -2.57 -3.26
CA MET A 163 8.79 -1.73 -4.38
C MET A 163 8.32 -0.34 -3.92
N GLN A 164 7.53 -0.26 -2.85
CA GLN A 164 7.04 0.99 -2.28
C GLN A 164 8.19 1.84 -1.71
N ALA A 165 9.11 1.23 -0.95
CA ALA A 165 10.33 1.88 -0.47
C ALA A 165 11.18 2.42 -1.63
N GLY A 166 11.31 1.61 -2.70
CA GLY A 166 11.97 2.03 -3.94
C GLY A 166 11.34 3.28 -4.56
N ARG A 167 10.00 3.34 -4.61
CA ARG A 167 9.25 4.46 -5.19
C ARG A 167 9.32 5.72 -4.34
N ALA A 168 9.23 5.60 -3.02
CA ALA A 168 9.29 6.72 -2.09
C ALA A 168 10.55 7.59 -2.30
N ARG A 169 11.67 6.98 -2.75
CA ARG A 169 12.92 7.67 -3.09
C ARG A 169 12.84 8.55 -4.34
N SER A 170 11.95 8.23 -5.27
CA SER A 170 11.81 8.90 -6.57
C SER A 170 10.68 9.93 -6.61
N VAL A 171 9.65 9.72 -5.79
CA VAL A 171 8.47 10.60 -5.74
C VAL A 171 8.82 11.94 -5.09
N ARG A 172 8.32 13.03 -5.67
CA ARG A 172 8.48 14.40 -5.16
C ARG A 172 7.17 15.16 -5.31
N ALA A 173 6.17 14.78 -4.54
CA ALA A 173 4.91 15.50 -4.49
C ALA A 173 5.08 16.84 -3.73
N GLY A 174 4.34 17.86 -4.13
CA GLY A 174 4.27 19.15 -3.46
C GLY A 174 3.66 19.03 -2.05
N ASP A 175 2.62 18.22 -1.92
CA ASP A 175 1.92 17.93 -0.67
C ASP A 175 1.39 16.49 -0.59
N GLY A 176 0.77 16.14 0.53
CA GLY A 176 0.23 14.81 0.77
C GLY A 176 -0.94 14.45 -0.13
N ASN A 177 -1.76 15.41 -0.56
CA ASN A 177 -2.89 15.15 -1.46
C ASN A 177 -2.39 14.81 -2.86
N GLU A 178 -1.36 15.51 -3.35
CA GLU A 178 -0.71 15.19 -4.62
C GLU A 178 -0.07 13.79 -4.57
N TRP A 179 0.59 13.45 -3.46
CA TRP A 179 1.13 12.11 -3.25
C TRP A 179 0.03 11.03 -3.28
N LEU A 180 -1.08 11.26 -2.57
CA LEU A 180 -2.24 10.38 -2.59
C LEU A 180 -2.98 10.36 -3.93
N SER A 181 -2.76 11.33 -4.82
CA SER A 181 -3.42 11.31 -6.14
C SER A 181 -2.90 10.22 -7.06
N ALA A 182 -1.74 9.64 -6.75
CA ALA A 182 -1.19 8.48 -7.44
C ALA A 182 -1.72 7.19 -6.80
N GLU A 183 -2.23 6.28 -7.61
CA GLU A 183 -2.80 5.00 -7.16
C GLU A 183 -1.71 4.00 -6.77
N GLU A 184 -0.48 4.18 -7.23
CA GLU A 184 0.64 3.31 -6.90
C GLU A 184 1.26 3.59 -5.53
N ASN A 185 0.94 4.74 -4.92
CA ASN A 185 1.48 5.18 -3.64
C ASN A 185 0.67 4.57 -2.49
N GLN A 186 1.23 3.53 -1.88
CA GLN A 186 0.49 2.67 -0.95
C GLN A 186 1.07 2.62 0.47
N LEU A 187 2.36 2.89 0.65
CA LEU A 187 3.02 2.59 1.92
C LEU A 187 4.15 3.58 2.23
N ILE A 188 4.28 3.94 3.51
CA ILE A 188 5.41 4.70 4.06
C ILE A 188 6.00 3.92 5.25
N PRO A 189 7.28 3.51 5.20
CA PRO A 189 7.96 2.95 6.36
C PRO A 189 8.02 3.97 7.51
N VAL A 190 7.90 3.50 8.74
CA VAL A 190 7.90 4.34 9.95
C VAL A 190 8.83 3.77 11.00
N LEU A 191 9.63 4.63 11.62
CA LEU A 191 10.40 4.30 12.81
C LEU A 191 9.94 5.18 13.97
N ILE A 192 9.48 4.55 15.06
CA ILE A 192 9.03 5.23 16.28
C ILE A 192 9.95 4.84 17.44
N TRP A 193 10.59 5.82 18.07
CA TRP A 193 11.47 5.59 19.23
C TRP A 193 10.92 6.22 20.51
N ASP A 194 11.18 5.64 21.68
CA ASP A 194 10.67 6.13 22.97
C ASP A 194 11.74 6.71 23.89
N SER A 195 13.00 6.37 23.62
CA SER A 195 14.15 6.68 24.45
C SER A 195 15.19 7.50 23.69
N ARG A 196 15.98 8.27 24.43
CA ARG A 196 17.16 8.95 23.88
C ARG A 196 18.34 8.02 24.01
N HIS A 197 19.26 8.07 23.04
CA HIS A 197 20.50 7.33 23.15
C HIS A 197 21.30 7.73 24.39
N THR A 198 21.85 6.72 25.05
CA THR A 198 22.81 6.91 26.13
C THR A 198 24.16 7.34 25.56
N LYS A 199 25.08 7.80 26.43
CA LYS A 199 26.45 8.11 26.00
C LYS A 199 27.14 6.90 25.39
N ASP A 200 26.99 5.75 26.04
CA ASP A 200 27.59 4.48 25.62
C ASP A 200 27.07 4.08 24.23
N THR A 201 25.77 4.21 23.99
CA THR A 201 25.17 3.95 22.66
C THR A 201 25.73 4.88 21.58
N ILE A 202 25.94 6.16 21.89
CA ILE A 202 26.51 7.15 20.96
C ILE A 202 27.99 6.82 20.68
N GLU A 203 28.75 6.48 21.70
CA GLU A 203 30.17 6.11 21.57
C GLU A 203 30.33 4.85 20.71
N GLU A 204 29.48 3.84 20.93
CA GLU A 204 29.49 2.62 20.13
C GLU A 204 29.07 2.88 18.68
N ALA A 205 28.02 3.68 18.45
CA ALA A 205 27.61 4.06 17.09
C ALA A 205 28.75 4.76 16.33
N HIS A 206 29.47 5.69 16.99
CA HIS A 206 30.62 6.34 16.37
C HIS A 206 31.80 5.40 16.13
N LYS A 207 32.02 4.44 17.03
CA LYS A 207 33.06 3.43 16.87
C LYS A 207 32.76 2.54 15.67
N LEU A 208 31.57 1.95 15.59
CA LEU A 208 31.14 1.11 14.47
C LEU A 208 31.24 1.85 13.14
N LEU A 209 30.76 3.10 13.09
CA LEU A 209 30.81 3.90 11.88
C LEU A 209 32.24 4.23 11.42
N LYS A 210 33.18 4.40 12.37
CA LYS A 210 34.60 4.63 12.08
C LYS A 210 35.32 3.35 11.66
N GLU A 211 34.93 2.19 12.19
CA GLU A 211 35.48 0.90 11.77
C GLU A 211 35.01 0.50 10.36
N ASP A 212 33.82 0.96 9.97
CA ASP A 212 33.23 0.73 8.65
C ASP A 212 33.77 1.67 7.55
N SER A 213 34.35 2.82 7.89
CA SER A 213 34.77 3.87 6.94
C SER A 213 36.08 4.57 7.34
N ASP A 214 37.02 4.68 6.38
CA ASP A 214 38.29 5.42 6.53
C ASP A 214 38.12 6.96 6.62
N GLU A 215 36.99 7.52 6.17
CA GLU A 215 36.70 8.97 6.24
C GLU A 215 36.08 9.35 7.60
N GLU A 216 36.29 10.58 8.11
CA GLU A 216 35.68 11.08 9.37
C GLU A 216 34.15 11.18 9.26
N PRO A 217 33.38 10.13 9.63
CA PRO A 217 32.00 10.00 9.18
C PRO A 217 31.03 10.78 10.07
N ALA A 218 31.42 11.04 11.33
CA ALA A 218 30.61 11.77 12.31
C ALA A 218 30.28 13.21 11.88
N SER A 219 31.15 13.86 11.10
CA SER A 219 30.90 15.22 10.60
C SER A 219 29.78 15.25 9.54
N MET A 220 29.63 14.14 8.81
CA MET A 220 28.62 13.96 7.76
C MET A 220 27.29 13.43 8.29
N LEU A 221 27.24 12.96 9.54
CA LEU A 221 26.02 12.44 10.14
C LEU A 221 24.97 13.54 10.35
N ARG A 222 23.76 13.32 9.84
CA ARG A 222 22.57 14.10 10.18
C ARG A 222 22.04 13.65 11.51
N ASP A 223 21.82 12.34 11.64
CA ASP A 223 21.25 11.67 12.81
C ASP A 223 21.55 10.17 12.75
N PHE A 224 21.33 9.46 13.84
CA PHE A 224 21.29 8.00 13.83
C PHE A 224 20.15 7.47 14.71
N PHE A 225 19.72 6.25 14.43
CA PHE A 225 18.67 5.53 15.15
C PHE A 225 19.19 4.15 15.56
N THR A 226 18.50 3.54 16.51
CA THR A 226 18.75 2.16 16.93
C THR A 226 17.45 1.36 16.83
N TYR A 227 17.56 0.09 16.48
CA TYR A 227 16.42 -0.83 16.43
C TYR A 227 16.85 -2.21 16.90
N ASP A 228 16.20 -2.71 17.95
CA ASP A 228 16.58 -3.94 18.65
C ASP A 228 15.92 -5.14 17.97
N CYS A 229 16.66 -5.82 17.10
CA CYS A 229 16.28 -7.08 16.45
C CYS A 229 17.49 -7.74 15.79
N ASP A 230 17.36 -9.00 15.41
CA ASP A 230 18.34 -9.64 14.54
C ASP A 230 18.39 -8.95 13.17
N GLU A 231 19.55 -8.97 12.50
CA GLU A 231 19.72 -8.33 11.18
C GLU A 231 18.70 -8.84 10.14
N ALA A 232 18.34 -10.12 10.21
CA ALA A 232 17.39 -10.75 9.31
C ALA A 232 15.93 -10.29 9.52
N ASP A 233 15.63 -9.77 10.71
CA ASP A 233 14.28 -9.35 11.11
C ASP A 233 14.06 -7.84 10.97
N LEU A 234 15.11 -7.08 10.59
CA LEU A 234 15.01 -5.64 10.45
C LEU A 234 14.04 -5.27 9.32
N PRO A 235 13.00 -4.45 9.59
CA PRO A 235 11.99 -4.11 8.59
C PRO A 235 12.47 -3.06 7.57
N TYR A 236 13.72 -2.58 7.71
CA TYR A 236 14.28 -1.50 6.90
C TYR A 236 15.49 -1.97 6.11
N SER A 237 15.70 -1.37 4.95
CA SER A 237 16.84 -1.57 4.07
C SER A 237 17.68 -0.31 3.91
N GLN A 238 18.96 -0.48 3.58
CA GLN A 238 19.82 0.66 3.22
C GLN A 238 19.24 1.42 2.01
N GLY A 239 19.16 2.73 2.17
CA GLY A 239 18.58 3.68 1.23
C GLY A 239 17.10 3.97 1.44
N ASP A 240 16.40 3.28 2.34
CA ASP A 240 14.97 3.51 2.59
C ASP A 240 14.70 4.94 3.05
N LEU A 241 13.54 5.46 2.66
CA LEU A 241 13.05 6.77 3.09
C LEU A 241 11.94 6.55 4.13
N VAL A 242 12.27 6.81 5.38
CA VAL A 242 11.47 6.41 6.55
C VAL A 242 10.94 7.64 7.27
N LEU A 243 9.66 7.64 7.62
CA LEU A 243 9.08 8.64 8.50
C LEU A 243 9.49 8.33 9.94
N CYS A 244 10.36 9.15 10.50
CA CYS A 244 10.93 8.92 11.83
C CYS A 244 10.34 9.92 12.82
N MET A 245 9.91 9.45 14.01
CA MET A 245 9.43 10.30 15.10
C MET A 245 9.62 9.64 16.46
N ASN A 246 9.61 10.42 17.55
CA ASN A 246 9.52 9.79 18.87
C ASN A 246 8.08 9.37 19.20
N SER A 247 7.88 8.55 20.24
CA SER A 247 6.58 8.06 20.73
C SER A 247 5.64 9.17 21.23
N LYS A 248 6.10 10.43 21.28
CA LYS A 248 5.30 11.63 21.56
C LYS A 248 5.00 12.46 20.29
N GLY A 249 5.32 11.93 19.10
CA GLY A 249 5.12 12.56 17.80
C GLY A 249 6.00 13.77 17.55
N SER A 250 7.01 14.00 18.40
CA SER A 250 7.98 15.06 18.21
C SER A 250 9.02 14.64 17.17
N TYR A 251 9.63 15.63 16.53
CA TYR A 251 10.69 15.44 15.53
C TYR A 251 10.26 14.68 14.27
N ALA A 252 8.95 14.51 14.04
CA ALA A 252 8.41 13.88 12.83
C ALA A 252 8.99 14.51 11.56
N ASP A 253 9.78 13.73 10.84
CA ASP A 253 10.39 14.09 9.55
C ASP A 253 10.80 12.83 8.77
N PHE A 254 11.07 13.01 7.48
CA PHE A 254 11.61 11.94 6.64
C PHE A 254 13.14 11.88 6.73
N TYR A 255 13.65 10.66 6.90
CA TYR A 255 15.08 10.35 6.95
C TYR A 255 15.40 9.27 5.92
N SER A 256 16.55 9.42 5.24
CA SER A 256 17.15 8.31 4.51
C SER A 256 17.97 7.46 5.47
N PHE A 257 17.79 6.15 5.41
CA PHE A 257 18.63 5.19 6.15
C PHE A 257 19.83 4.83 5.29
N ASP A 258 20.83 5.70 5.27
CA ASP A 258 21.94 5.65 4.33
C ASP A 258 22.92 4.49 4.63
N ARG A 259 23.05 4.11 5.90
CA ARG A 259 23.86 2.98 6.34
C ARG A 259 23.18 2.28 7.51
N ILE A 260 23.28 0.95 7.55
CA ILE A 260 22.78 0.12 8.65
C ILE A 260 23.90 -0.85 9.01
N LEU A 261 24.28 -0.86 10.29
CA LEU A 261 25.30 -1.76 10.87
C LEU A 261 24.67 -2.52 12.02
N HIS A 262 25.04 -3.78 12.19
CA HIS A 262 24.50 -4.64 13.24
C HIS A 262 25.60 -5.03 14.22
N GLU A 263 25.35 -4.89 15.52
CA GLU A 263 26.23 -5.33 16.60
C GLU A 263 25.37 -5.77 17.80
N ASP A 264 25.65 -6.95 18.35
CA ASP A 264 25.03 -7.48 19.58
C ASP A 264 23.49 -7.40 19.63
N GLY A 265 22.80 -7.69 18.51
CA GLY A 265 21.33 -7.67 18.45
C GLY A 265 20.73 -6.28 18.28
N ILE A 266 21.55 -5.26 18.05
CA ILE A 266 21.13 -3.86 17.84
C ILE A 266 21.54 -3.43 16.42
N ASN A 267 20.57 -2.88 15.69
CA ASN A 267 20.81 -2.28 14.39
C ASN A 267 21.02 -0.77 14.55
N TYR A 268 22.21 -0.31 14.21
CA TYR A 268 22.58 1.09 14.17
C TYR A 268 22.31 1.65 12.77
N ILE A 269 21.35 2.56 12.69
CA ILE A 269 20.82 3.08 11.43
C ILE A 269 21.23 4.54 11.28
N TYR A 270 22.10 4.82 10.31
CA TYR A 270 22.69 6.14 10.11
C TYR A 270 22.00 6.90 8.97
N SER A 271 21.74 8.18 9.21
CA SER A 271 21.26 9.12 8.20
C SER A 271 22.29 10.22 8.00
N TYR A 272 22.69 10.46 6.76
CA TYR A 272 23.72 11.44 6.42
C TYR A 272 23.12 12.80 6.04
N LYS A 273 23.91 13.86 6.26
CA LYS A 273 23.60 15.22 5.82
C LYS A 273 23.56 15.25 4.30
N GLN A 274 22.50 15.85 3.77
CA GLN A 274 22.31 16.01 2.33
C GLN A 274 22.11 17.48 2.00
N LYS A 275 22.55 17.90 0.80
CA LYS A 275 22.26 19.25 0.29
C LYS A 275 20.75 19.51 0.16
N ARG A 276 19.99 18.46 -0.16
CA ARG A 276 18.54 18.48 -0.24
C ARG A 276 18.01 17.13 0.21
N TYR A 277 17.21 17.13 1.27
CA TYR A 277 16.55 15.92 1.75
C TYR A 277 15.42 15.50 0.82
N THR A 278 15.44 14.24 0.42
CA THR A 278 14.33 13.60 -0.28
C THR A 278 13.17 13.42 0.69
N ARG A 279 11.95 13.65 0.22
CA ARG A 279 10.71 13.42 0.97
C ARG A 279 9.60 13.07 -0.02
N PRO A 280 8.70 12.13 0.29
CA PRO A 280 7.59 11.80 -0.61
C PRO A 280 6.67 13.01 -0.79
N PHE A 281 6.43 13.74 0.30
CA PHE A 281 5.72 15.03 0.36
C PHE A 281 6.20 15.86 1.56
N ARG A 282 5.76 17.11 1.65
CA ARG A 282 6.06 17.98 2.80
C ARG A 282 5.11 17.72 3.96
N LEU A 283 5.67 17.48 5.15
CA LEU A 283 4.90 17.47 6.41
C LEU A 283 4.60 18.91 6.84
N SER A 284 3.34 19.35 6.72
CA SER A 284 2.88 20.62 7.30
C SER A 284 2.78 20.55 8.82
N ASN A 285 2.56 21.68 9.50
CA ASN A 285 2.41 21.68 10.96
C ASN A 285 1.14 20.93 11.38
N GLU A 286 0.10 21.02 10.57
CA GLU A 286 -1.19 20.36 10.75
C GLU A 286 -1.01 18.84 10.62
N ILE A 287 -0.31 18.37 9.58
CA ILE A 287 0.03 16.94 9.43
C ILE A 287 0.85 16.45 10.62
N LYS A 288 1.84 17.23 11.08
CA LYS A 288 2.64 16.86 12.26
C LYS A 288 1.80 16.81 13.53
N SER A 289 0.82 17.69 13.68
CA SER A 289 -0.12 17.67 14.80
C SER A 289 -0.98 16.40 14.77
N GLU A 290 -1.49 16.01 13.60
CA GLU A 290 -2.28 14.80 13.45
C GLU A 290 -1.46 13.52 13.68
N ILE A 291 -0.23 13.47 13.18
CA ILE A 291 0.72 12.40 13.51
C ILE A 291 0.90 12.30 15.03
N LYS A 292 1.09 13.43 15.72
CA LYS A 292 1.25 13.48 17.17
C LYS A 292 0.04 12.96 17.93
N ASN A 293 -1.17 13.11 17.40
CA ASN A 293 -2.39 12.59 18.01
C ASN A 293 -2.52 11.07 17.89
N ARG A 294 -1.83 10.44 16.93
CA ARG A 294 -1.98 9.02 16.57
C ARG A 294 -0.78 8.15 16.94
N VAL A 295 0.41 8.74 17.02
CA VAL A 295 1.68 8.05 17.28
C VAL A 295 1.69 7.17 18.54
N GLY A 296 0.90 7.50 19.56
CA GLY A 296 0.76 6.67 20.75
C GLY A 296 0.20 5.28 20.43
N ASP A 297 -0.90 5.23 19.68
CA ASP A 297 -1.51 3.98 19.19
C ASP A 297 -0.55 3.22 18.26
N TRP A 298 0.11 3.93 17.35
CA TRP A 298 1.08 3.36 16.43
C TRP A 298 2.26 2.71 17.16
N TYR A 299 2.75 3.35 18.22
CA TYR A 299 3.83 2.82 19.03
C TYR A 299 3.37 1.59 19.83
N GLU A 300 2.19 1.62 20.46
CA GLU A 300 1.64 0.48 21.20
C GLU A 300 1.39 -0.74 20.32
N ARG A 301 1.09 -0.52 19.02
CA ARG A 301 0.90 -1.57 18.01
C ARG A 301 2.20 -1.98 17.32
N GLU A 302 3.34 -1.41 17.70
CA GLU A 302 4.66 -1.68 17.13
C GLU A 302 4.70 -1.56 15.59
N ILE A 303 3.97 -0.57 15.02
CA ILE A 303 3.92 -0.45 13.57
C ILE A 303 5.26 -0.03 13.00
N THR A 304 5.65 -0.64 11.89
CA THR A 304 6.87 -0.32 11.13
C THR A 304 6.55 0.33 9.77
N GLU A 305 5.27 0.45 9.44
CA GLU A 305 4.77 1.00 8.19
C GLU A 305 3.37 1.60 8.37
N LEU A 306 3.07 2.63 7.58
CA LEU A 306 1.74 3.19 7.44
C LEU A 306 1.20 2.87 6.05
N GLY A 307 0.03 2.25 6.03
CA GLY A 307 -0.75 2.03 4.82
C GLY A 307 -1.36 3.32 4.30
N ARG A 308 -1.87 3.24 3.07
CA ARG A 308 -2.50 4.38 2.38
C ARG A 308 -3.70 4.93 3.15
N ALA A 309 -4.49 4.06 3.78
CA ALA A 309 -5.67 4.45 4.54
C ALA A 309 -5.29 5.34 5.73
N GLU A 310 -4.28 4.94 6.51
CA GLU A 310 -3.76 5.72 7.64
C GLU A 310 -3.19 7.06 7.17
N ILE A 311 -2.40 7.06 6.09
CA ILE A 311 -1.82 8.28 5.51
C ILE A 311 -2.92 9.23 5.05
N GLN A 312 -3.94 8.70 4.37
CA GLN A 312 -5.09 9.46 3.90
C GLN A 312 -5.89 10.05 5.06
N ASP A 313 -6.10 9.29 6.13
CA ASP A 313 -6.84 9.76 7.29
C ASP A 313 -6.09 10.88 8.05
N VAL A 314 -4.76 10.76 8.18
CA VAL A 314 -3.89 11.83 8.71
C VAL A 314 -4.01 13.09 7.85
N ILE A 315 -3.87 12.97 6.53
CA ILE A 315 -3.90 14.13 5.61
C ILE A 315 -5.29 14.78 5.57
N LYS A 316 -6.37 13.98 5.54
CA LYS A 316 -7.74 14.51 5.59
C LYS A 316 -8.02 15.23 6.89
N SER A 317 -7.57 14.68 8.03
CA SER A 317 -7.77 15.29 9.34
C SER A 317 -7.01 16.61 9.48
N ALA A 318 -5.81 16.71 8.90
CA ALA A 318 -5.01 17.92 8.89
C ALA A 318 -5.58 19.07 8.02
N ASN A 319 -6.48 18.75 7.09
CA ASN A 319 -7.10 19.73 6.18
C ASN A 319 -8.49 20.20 6.64
N LYS A 320 -8.99 19.73 7.80
CA LYS A 320 -10.25 20.17 8.42
C LYS A 320 -10.03 21.41 9.27
#